data_AF-A0A1Y1WA86-F1
#
_entry.id   AF-A0A1Y1WA86-F1
#
_cell.length_a   1.000
_cell.length_b   1.000
_cell.length_c   1.000
_cell.angle_alpha   90.00
_cell.angle_beta   90.00
_cell.angle_gamma   90.00
#
_symmetry.space_group_name_H-M   'P 1'
#
loop_
_entity.id
_entity.type
_entity.pdbx_description
1 polymer ?
#
loop_
_entity_poly.entity_id
_entity_poly.type
_entity_poly.pdbx_seq_one_letter_code
_entity_poly.pdbx_strand_id
1 'polypeptide(L)'
;MAETVQYHLEQMVPELEDLERKKIFTKVELKGIVKKRTNFEYALKKRGVGRVDFLRYIEYEINVDALRRKRKKRLGVKGRTTISDYSIEQRINGLFERALFRHSADVVLWLQYIEFVKSRVDPNKEQTGNMRLLSKLFARAIQAHPYEVRLWIMAAAYEFEVNVNGSAARALLQRGLRVNPKDKRLWIEYFRLELMLVEKIKARRRMLGIDSEKKAETQGKKEEDGDDNMIVLPELDEE
;
A
#
# COMPACT_ATOMS: atom_id res chain seq x y z
N MET A 1 -4.34 -15.25 31.90
CA MET A 1 -5.06 -15.45 30.61
C MET A 1 -6.18 -14.41 30.41
N ALA A 2 -7.03 -14.17 31.41
CA ALA A 2 -8.07 -13.14 31.36
C ALA A 2 -7.51 -11.71 31.29
N GLU A 3 -6.42 -11.42 32.01
CA GLU A 3 -5.82 -10.07 32.08
C GLU A 3 -5.44 -9.47 30.72
N THR A 4 -4.86 -10.25 29.80
CA THR A 4 -4.51 -9.73 28.46
C THR A 4 -5.74 -9.44 27.61
N VAL A 5 -6.84 -10.20 27.80
CA VAL A 5 -8.10 -9.96 27.11
C VAL A 5 -8.78 -8.72 27.69
N GLN A 6 -8.75 -8.59 29.03
CA GLN A 6 -9.24 -7.43 29.76
C GLN A 6 -8.55 -6.15 29.28
N TYR A 7 -7.21 -6.16 29.22
CA TYR A 7 -6.41 -5.04 28.73
C TYR A 7 -6.81 -4.63 27.31
N HIS A 8 -6.95 -5.59 26.39
CA HIS A 8 -7.40 -5.27 25.03
C HIS A 8 -8.80 -4.66 25.00
N LEU A 9 -9.73 -5.14 25.83
CA LEU A 9 -11.10 -4.62 25.90
C LEU A 9 -11.14 -3.21 26.50
N GLU A 10 -10.33 -2.92 27.51
CA GLU A 10 -10.20 -1.59 28.12
C GLU A 10 -9.71 -0.54 27.12
N GLN A 11 -8.76 -0.90 26.25
CA GLN A 11 -8.31 -0.03 25.15
C GLN A 11 -9.43 0.31 24.14
N MET A 12 -10.52 -0.47 24.11
CA MET A 12 -11.68 -0.23 23.23
C MET A 12 -12.72 0.70 23.85
N VAL A 13 -12.63 1.02 25.15
CA VAL A 13 -13.68 1.82 25.81
C VAL A 13 -13.79 3.23 25.21
N PRO A 14 -12.70 3.99 25.01
CA PRO A 14 -12.79 5.36 24.51
C PRO A 14 -13.40 5.47 23.10
N GLU A 15 -13.16 4.48 22.22
CA GLU A 15 -13.77 4.49 20.88
C GLU A 15 -15.28 4.20 20.92
N LEU A 16 -15.73 3.34 21.84
CA LEU A 16 -17.13 2.96 21.97
C LEU A 16 -17.96 4.11 22.55
N GLU A 17 -17.41 4.82 23.55
CA GLU A 17 -17.99 6.04 24.11
C GLU A 17 -18.13 7.13 23.04
N ASP A 18 -17.13 7.30 22.18
CA ASP A 18 -17.20 8.26 21.08
C ASP A 18 -18.26 7.89 20.03
N LEU A 19 -18.38 6.60 19.70
CA LEU A 19 -19.41 6.09 18.79
C LEU A 19 -20.82 6.29 19.35
N GLU A 20 -20.97 6.14 20.67
CA GLU A 20 -22.23 6.38 21.38
C GLU A 20 -22.59 7.87 21.38
N ARG A 21 -21.63 8.74 21.74
CA ARG A 21 -21.82 10.20 21.76
C ARG A 21 -22.25 10.75 20.40
N LYS A 22 -21.70 10.22 19.31
CA LYS A 22 -22.08 10.57 17.94
C LYS A 22 -23.39 9.94 17.47
N LYS A 23 -24.04 9.13 18.31
CA LYS A 23 -25.28 8.39 18.00
C LYS A 23 -25.18 7.53 16.74
N ILE A 24 -23.98 7.05 16.40
CA ILE A 24 -23.75 6.17 15.24
C ILE A 24 -24.24 4.76 15.56
N PHE A 25 -24.06 4.34 16.81
CA PHE A 25 -24.53 3.08 17.36
C PHE A 25 -25.34 3.32 18.63
N THR A 26 -26.33 2.47 18.86
CA THR A 26 -27.09 2.47 20.11
C THR A 26 -26.35 1.68 21.20
N LYS A 27 -26.65 1.94 22.47
CA LYS A 27 -26.08 1.18 23.61
C LYS A 27 -26.29 -0.34 23.48
N VAL A 28 -27.43 -0.76 22.92
CA VAL A 28 -27.74 -2.19 22.71
C VAL A 28 -26.82 -2.81 21.66
N GLU A 29 -26.60 -2.11 20.55
CA GLU A 29 -25.68 -2.55 19.49
C GLU A 29 -24.24 -2.58 19.99
N LEU A 30 -23.80 -1.57 20.74
CA LEU A 30 -22.46 -1.51 21.32
C LEU A 30 -22.21 -2.68 22.28
N LYS A 31 -23.19 -3.04 23.13
CA LYS A 31 -23.11 -4.26 23.96
C LYS A 31 -22.94 -5.52 23.12
N GLY A 32 -23.65 -5.62 21.99
CA GLY A 32 -23.49 -6.72 21.05
C GLY A 32 -22.09 -6.77 20.42
N ILE A 33 -21.55 -5.61 20.04
CA ILE A 33 -20.19 -5.48 19.49
C ILE A 33 -19.13 -5.90 20.51
N VAL A 34 -19.25 -5.42 21.75
CA VAL A 34 -18.36 -5.80 22.86
C VAL A 34 -18.39 -7.31 23.08
N LYS A 35 -19.58 -7.91 23.20
CA LYS A 35 -19.74 -9.36 23.39
C LYS A 35 -19.05 -10.17 22.27
N LYS A 36 -19.23 -9.76 21.01
CA LYS A 36 -18.57 -10.42 19.88
C LYS A 36 -17.05 -10.26 19.93
N ARG A 37 -16.54 -9.06 20.21
CA ARG A 37 -15.09 -8.80 20.35
C ARG A 37 -14.47 -9.61 21.48
N THR A 38 -15.13 -9.68 22.63
CA THR A 38 -14.71 -10.52 23.76
C THR A 38 -14.60 -11.98 23.34
N ASN A 39 -15.60 -12.52 22.64
CA ASN A 39 -15.56 -13.89 22.15
C ASN A 39 -14.38 -14.15 21.18
N PHE A 40 -14.10 -13.21 20.27
CA PHE A 40 -12.95 -13.31 19.36
C PHE A 40 -11.61 -13.23 20.10
N GLU A 41 -11.44 -12.32 21.07
CA GLU A 41 -10.20 -12.23 21.85
C GLU A 41 -9.95 -13.50 22.68
N TYR A 42 -10.99 -14.08 23.27
CA TYR A 42 -10.88 -15.38 23.93
C TYR A 42 -10.54 -16.50 22.94
N ALA A 43 -11.15 -16.51 21.75
CA ALA A 43 -10.81 -17.49 20.71
C ALA A 43 -9.34 -17.39 20.28
N LEU A 44 -8.81 -16.18 20.12
CA LEU A 44 -7.42 -15.93 19.72
C LEU A 44 -6.39 -16.20 20.82
N LYS A 45 -6.81 -16.37 22.07
CA LYS A 45 -5.95 -16.78 23.19
C LYS A 45 -5.94 -18.28 23.44
N LYS A 46 -6.82 -19.07 22.79
CA LYS A 46 -6.79 -20.53 22.88
C LYS A 46 -5.46 -21.09 22.36
N ARG A 47 -5.07 -22.29 22.81
CA ARG A 47 -3.93 -23.00 22.21
C ARG A 47 -4.33 -23.51 20.82
N GLY A 48 -3.44 -23.39 19.83
CA GLY A 48 -3.70 -23.90 18.47
C GLY A 48 -4.53 -22.98 17.55
N VAL A 49 -4.50 -21.67 17.74
CA VAL A 49 -5.24 -20.73 16.87
C VAL A 49 -4.72 -20.75 15.44
N GLY A 50 -5.60 -21.07 14.50
CA GLY A 50 -5.28 -21.08 13.08
C GLY A 50 -5.39 -19.70 12.45
N ARG A 51 -4.89 -19.56 11.22
CA ARG A 51 -5.06 -18.32 10.42
C ARG A 51 -6.54 -17.94 10.27
N VAL A 52 -7.42 -18.93 10.18
CA VAL A 52 -8.86 -18.74 9.94
C VAL A 52 -9.52 -17.96 11.07
N ASP A 53 -9.09 -18.15 12.32
CA ASP A 53 -9.65 -17.43 13.47
C ASP A 53 -9.30 -15.93 13.42
N PHE A 54 -8.08 -15.60 12.98
CA PHE A 54 -7.68 -14.21 12.74
C PHE A 54 -8.49 -13.60 11.59
N LEU A 55 -8.64 -14.32 10.48
CA LEU A 55 -9.38 -13.84 9.31
C LEU A 55 -10.85 -13.59 9.64
N ARG A 56 -11.50 -14.47 10.42
CA ARG A 56 -12.89 -14.27 10.87
C ARG A 56 -13.04 -13.01 11.72
N TYR A 57 -12.08 -12.72 12.60
CA TYR A 57 -12.13 -11.52 13.41
C TYR A 57 -11.87 -10.25 12.58
N ILE A 58 -10.89 -10.31 11.68
CA ILE A 58 -10.59 -9.21 10.75
C ILE A 58 -11.80 -8.90 9.87
N GLU A 59 -12.43 -9.92 9.29
CA GLU A 59 -13.65 -9.79 8.49
C GLU A 59 -14.77 -9.12 9.30
N TYR A 60 -14.96 -9.54 10.55
CA TYR A 60 -15.92 -8.91 11.43
C TYR A 60 -15.63 -7.42 11.66
N GLU A 61 -14.38 -7.04 11.97
CA GLU A 61 -14.02 -5.63 12.17
C GLU A 61 -14.13 -4.80 10.89
N ILE A 62 -13.80 -5.37 9.72
CA ILE A 62 -14.03 -4.74 8.41
C ILE A 62 -15.52 -4.44 8.20
N ASN A 63 -16.39 -5.39 8.55
CA ASN A 63 -17.84 -5.22 8.43
C ASN A 63 -18.38 -4.15 9.40
N VAL A 64 -17.84 -4.08 10.62
CA VAL A 64 -18.19 -3.03 11.59
C VAL A 64 -17.72 -1.64 11.08
N ASP A 65 -16.51 -1.52 10.54
CA ASP A 65 -16.02 -0.29 9.92
C ASP A 65 -16.88 0.12 8.72
N ALA A 66 -17.25 -0.82 7.84
CA ALA A 66 -18.13 -0.56 6.72
C ALA A 66 -19.51 -0.06 7.17
N LEU A 67 -20.08 -0.67 8.21
CA LEU A 67 -21.33 -0.22 8.81
C LEU A 67 -21.21 1.18 9.42
N ARG A 68 -20.11 1.47 10.16
CA ARG A 68 -19.81 2.82 10.69
C ARG A 68 -19.79 3.84 9.55
N ARG A 69 -19.05 3.57 8.47
CA ARG A 69 -18.92 4.47 7.32
C ARG A 69 -20.27 4.74 6.64
N LYS A 70 -21.10 3.71 6.43
CA LYS A 70 -22.46 3.85 5.87
C LYS A 70 -23.36 4.70 6.77
N ARG A 71 -23.36 4.45 8.08
CA ARG A 71 -24.17 5.21 9.05
C ARG A 71 -23.69 6.65 9.18
N LYS A 72 -22.38 6.89 9.22
CA LYS A 72 -21.79 8.23 9.24
C LYS A 72 -22.23 9.06 8.02
N LYS A 73 -22.23 8.46 6.82
CA LYS A 73 -22.75 9.08 5.60
C LYS A 73 -24.25 9.39 5.71
N ARG A 74 -25.06 8.42 6.16
CA ARG A 74 -26.52 8.58 6.29
C ARG A 74 -26.93 9.65 7.31
N LEU A 75 -26.26 9.69 8.45
CA LEU A 75 -26.54 10.65 9.52
C LEU A 75 -25.95 12.04 9.23
N GLY A 76 -25.20 12.21 8.14
CA GLY A 76 -24.59 13.48 7.77
C GLY A 76 -23.64 14.03 8.83
N VAL A 77 -23.06 13.17 9.69
CA VAL A 77 -22.19 13.58 10.79
C VAL A 77 -20.88 14.10 10.19
N LYS A 78 -20.86 15.41 9.95
CA LYS A 78 -19.69 16.18 9.57
C LYS A 78 -19.07 16.75 10.84
N GLY A 79 -17.78 16.50 11.04
CA GLY A 79 -17.05 16.96 12.23
C GLY A 79 -15.58 16.61 12.11
N ARG A 80 -14.78 17.13 13.05
CA ARG A 80 -13.35 16.82 13.15
C ARG A 80 -13.15 15.31 13.29
N THR A 81 -12.10 14.79 12.67
CA THR A 81 -11.66 13.39 12.84
C THR A 81 -11.50 13.09 14.32
N THR A 82 -12.21 12.08 14.81
CA THR A 82 -12.14 11.67 16.23
C THR A 82 -11.54 10.28 16.34
N ILE A 83 -11.29 9.83 17.56
CA ILE A 83 -10.73 8.51 17.87
C ILE A 83 -11.49 7.37 17.18
N SER A 84 -12.83 7.45 17.12
CA SER A 84 -13.67 6.46 16.43
C SER A 84 -13.42 6.33 14.92
N ASP A 85 -12.76 7.30 14.28
CA ASP A 85 -12.53 7.27 12.84
C ASP A 85 -11.33 6.41 12.42
N TYR A 86 -10.29 6.34 13.26
CA TYR A 86 -9.05 5.59 12.97
C TYR A 86 -8.85 4.36 13.87
N SER A 87 -9.48 4.29 15.04
CA SER A 87 -9.30 3.20 16.02
C SER A 87 -9.62 1.80 15.46
N ILE A 88 -10.72 1.66 14.72
CA ILE A 88 -11.10 0.38 14.11
C ILE A 88 -10.05 -0.06 13.08
N GLU A 89 -9.52 0.87 12.30
CA GLU A 89 -8.48 0.59 11.31
C GLU A 89 -7.15 0.19 11.97
N GLN A 90 -6.74 0.92 13.01
CA GLN A 90 -5.55 0.56 13.80
C GLN A 90 -5.69 -0.83 14.43
N ARG A 91 -6.90 -1.21 14.85
CA ARG A 91 -7.16 -2.55 15.34
C ARG A 91 -7.03 -3.61 14.26
N ILE A 92 -7.61 -3.38 13.08
CA ILE A 92 -7.46 -4.32 11.97
C ILE A 92 -5.98 -4.51 11.65
N ASN A 93 -5.20 -3.43 11.61
CA ASN A 93 -3.74 -3.48 11.47
C ASN A 93 -3.09 -4.30 12.59
N GLY A 94 -3.45 -4.06 13.85
CA GLY A 94 -2.94 -4.83 14.99
C GLY A 94 -3.30 -6.32 14.94
N LEU A 95 -4.47 -6.68 14.39
CA LEU A 95 -4.87 -8.07 14.18
C LEU A 95 -4.05 -8.73 13.07
N PHE A 96 -3.81 -8.03 11.96
CA PHE A 96 -2.90 -8.50 10.92
C PHE A 96 -1.48 -8.68 11.43
N GLU A 97 -0.94 -7.73 12.20
CA GLU A 97 0.41 -7.85 12.79
C GLU A 97 0.51 -9.05 13.75
N ARG A 98 -0.51 -9.27 14.60
CA ARG A 98 -0.59 -10.46 15.44
C ARG A 98 -0.68 -11.76 14.63
N ALA A 99 -1.43 -11.74 13.53
CA ALA A 99 -1.57 -12.88 12.64
C ALA A 99 -0.23 -13.20 11.95
N LEU A 100 0.46 -12.17 11.43
CA LEU A 100 1.77 -12.28 10.78
C LEU A 100 2.86 -12.70 11.75
N PHE A 101 2.81 -12.28 13.01
CA PHE A 101 3.77 -12.73 14.02
C PHE A 101 3.71 -14.24 14.25
N ARG A 102 2.51 -14.85 14.16
CA ARG A 102 2.33 -16.30 14.34
C ARG A 102 2.46 -17.08 13.03
N HIS A 103 1.96 -16.52 11.93
CA HIS A 103 1.84 -17.19 10.63
C HIS A 103 2.62 -16.43 9.54
N SER A 104 3.87 -16.07 9.83
CA SER A 104 4.72 -15.28 8.92
C SER A 104 5.02 -15.96 7.59
N ALA A 105 4.98 -17.30 7.57
CA ALA A 105 5.23 -18.11 6.37
C ALA A 105 4.08 -18.07 5.35
N ASP A 106 2.88 -17.61 5.73
CA ASP A 106 1.72 -17.60 4.83
C ASP A 106 1.74 -16.36 3.92
N VAL A 107 2.16 -16.54 2.67
CA VAL A 107 2.17 -15.48 1.64
C VAL A 107 0.78 -14.87 1.43
N VAL A 108 -0.29 -15.68 1.53
CA VAL A 108 -1.65 -15.20 1.31
C VAL A 108 -2.03 -14.17 2.38
N LEU A 109 -1.61 -14.37 3.62
CA LEU A 109 -1.86 -13.44 4.72
C LEU A 109 -1.15 -12.09 4.49
N TRP A 110 0.08 -12.11 3.99
CA TRP A 110 0.80 -10.89 3.60
C TRP A 110 0.08 -10.14 2.49
N LEU A 111 -0.34 -10.85 1.44
CA LEU A 111 -1.06 -10.25 0.32
C LEU A 111 -2.40 -9.65 0.76
N GLN A 112 -3.16 -10.35 1.61
CA GLN A 112 -4.40 -9.83 2.18
C GLN A 112 -4.17 -8.57 3.02
N TYR A 113 -3.09 -8.53 3.80
CA TYR A 113 -2.78 -7.34 4.60
C TYR A 113 -2.37 -6.16 3.71
N ILE A 114 -1.52 -6.40 2.70
CA ILE A 114 -1.11 -5.38 1.71
C ILE A 114 -2.34 -4.83 0.99
N GLU A 115 -3.23 -5.69 0.50
CA GLU A 115 -4.46 -5.28 -0.19
C GLU A 115 -5.39 -4.49 0.73
N PHE A 116 -5.53 -4.91 1.99
CA PHE A 116 -6.29 -4.16 2.98
C PHE A 116 -5.72 -2.75 3.15
N VAL A 117 -4.43 -2.60 3.43
CA VAL A 117 -3.81 -1.28 3.62
C VAL A 117 -3.93 -0.44 2.35
N LYS A 118 -3.68 -1.02 1.16
CA LYS A 118 -3.82 -0.35 -0.14
C LYS A 118 -5.24 0.18 -0.35
N SER A 119 -6.28 -0.60 -0.03
CA SER A 119 -7.69 -0.17 -0.14
C SER A 119 -8.07 1.01 0.79
N ARG A 120 -7.27 1.26 1.82
CA ARG A 120 -7.46 2.38 2.78
C ARG A 120 -6.56 3.58 2.50
N VAL A 121 -5.66 3.50 1.53
CA VAL A 121 -4.87 4.65 1.08
C VAL A 121 -5.75 5.51 0.19
N ASP A 122 -6.05 6.72 0.65
CA ASP A 122 -6.71 7.74 -0.17
C ASP A 122 -5.64 8.37 -1.10
N PRO A 123 -5.74 8.27 -2.44
CA PRO A 123 -4.74 8.84 -3.36
C PRO A 123 -4.73 10.36 -3.36
N ASN A 124 -5.82 11.00 -2.92
CA ASN A 124 -5.98 12.46 -2.92
C ASN A 124 -5.51 13.13 -1.62
N LYS A 125 -4.99 12.36 -0.65
CA LYS A 125 -4.42 12.90 0.59
C LYS A 125 -2.92 12.70 0.60
N GLU A 126 -2.18 13.81 0.59
CA GLU A 126 -0.73 13.77 0.71
C GLU A 126 -0.29 13.08 2.00
N GLN A 127 0.60 12.11 1.85
CA GLN A 127 1.35 11.43 2.94
C GLN A 127 0.50 10.96 4.12
N THR A 128 -0.43 10.05 3.86
CA THR A 128 -1.16 9.35 4.93
C THR A 128 -0.22 8.38 5.68
N GLY A 129 -0.39 8.19 6.99
CA GLY A 129 0.37 7.21 7.78
C GLY A 129 0.33 5.78 7.20
N ASN A 130 -0.77 5.43 6.53
CA ASN A 130 -0.96 4.17 5.82
C ASN A 130 -0.03 3.97 4.63
N MET A 131 0.36 5.04 3.92
CA MET A 131 1.30 4.95 2.79
C MET A 131 2.71 4.59 3.28
N ARG A 132 3.14 5.21 4.39
CA ARG A 132 4.40 4.83 5.06
C ARG A 132 4.35 3.41 5.63
N LEU A 133 3.22 3.01 6.20
CA LEU A 133 2.99 1.64 6.66
C LEU A 133 3.08 0.65 5.49
N LEU A 134 2.51 0.98 4.33
CA LEU A 134 2.50 0.11 3.15
C LEU A 134 3.91 -0.10 2.58
N SER A 135 4.74 0.94 2.43
CA SER A 135 6.14 0.78 2.01
C SER A 135 6.94 -0.07 3.01
N LYS A 136 6.73 0.12 4.33
CA LYS A 136 7.34 -0.74 5.37
C LYS A 136 6.86 -2.18 5.27
N LEU A 137 5.57 -2.38 4.99
CA LEU A 137 4.96 -3.69 4.86
C LEU A 137 5.52 -4.44 3.65
N PHE A 138 5.68 -3.77 2.51
CA PHE A 138 6.35 -4.35 1.34
C PHE A 138 7.78 -4.77 1.65
N ALA A 139 8.56 -3.91 2.33
CA ALA A 139 9.92 -4.24 2.72
C ALA A 139 9.99 -5.49 3.60
N ARG A 140 9.11 -5.60 4.61
CA ARG A 140 9.01 -6.78 5.49
C ARG A 140 8.52 -8.02 4.75
N ALA A 141 7.53 -7.88 3.88
CA ALA A 141 6.99 -8.98 3.07
C ALA A 141 8.06 -9.56 2.15
N ILE A 142 8.84 -8.71 1.47
CA ILE A 142 9.94 -9.12 0.60
C ILE A 142 11.07 -9.79 1.39
N GLN A 143 11.36 -9.33 2.61
CA GLN A 143 12.35 -9.97 3.48
C GLN A 143 11.90 -11.37 3.93
N ALA A 144 10.61 -11.52 4.25
CA ALA A 144 10.03 -12.81 4.63
C ALA A 144 9.91 -13.78 3.43
N HIS A 145 9.60 -13.25 2.24
CA HIS A 145 9.32 -14.03 1.03
C HIS A 145 10.11 -13.54 -0.20
N PRO A 146 11.45 -13.69 -0.24
CA PRO A 146 12.26 -13.16 -1.33
C PRO A 146 11.99 -13.81 -2.70
N TYR A 147 11.51 -15.06 -2.71
CA TYR A 147 11.24 -15.83 -3.93
C TYR A 147 9.83 -15.58 -4.50
N GLU A 148 8.96 -14.88 -3.78
CA GLU A 148 7.64 -14.53 -4.29
C GLU A 148 7.73 -13.28 -5.17
N VAL A 149 7.84 -13.51 -6.47
CA VAL A 149 8.00 -12.47 -7.50
C VAL A 149 6.85 -11.45 -7.50
N ARG A 150 5.62 -11.86 -7.13
CA ARG A 150 4.48 -10.93 -7.06
C ARG A 150 4.71 -9.79 -6.09
N LEU A 151 5.37 -10.03 -4.96
CA LEU A 151 5.63 -8.99 -3.95
C LEU A 151 6.58 -7.91 -4.47
N TRP A 152 7.59 -8.30 -5.25
CA TRP A 152 8.53 -7.37 -5.88
C TRP A 152 7.85 -6.46 -6.89
N ILE A 153 7.03 -7.07 -7.77
CA ILE A 153 6.28 -6.33 -8.80
C ILE A 153 5.31 -5.35 -8.13
N MET A 154 4.54 -5.81 -7.13
CA MET A 154 3.59 -4.96 -6.41
C MET A 154 4.28 -3.80 -5.69
N ALA A 155 5.42 -4.05 -5.04
CA ALA A 155 6.18 -3.02 -4.34
C ALA A 155 6.74 -1.97 -5.32
N ALA A 156 7.32 -2.41 -6.43
CA ALA A 156 7.87 -1.51 -7.44
C ALA A 156 6.78 -0.67 -8.13
N ALA A 157 5.64 -1.29 -8.47
CA ALA A 157 4.48 -0.58 -9.01
C ALA A 157 3.98 0.49 -8.02
N TYR A 158 3.90 0.15 -6.73
CA TYR A 158 3.49 1.11 -5.70
C TYR A 158 4.44 2.31 -5.59
N GLU A 159 5.76 2.06 -5.54
CA GLU A 159 6.75 3.14 -5.48
C GLU A 159 6.72 4.02 -6.74
N PHE A 160 6.49 3.45 -7.91
CA PHE A 160 6.44 4.20 -9.18
C PHE A 160 5.15 5.02 -9.36
N GLU A 161 3.99 4.43 -9.06
CA GLU A 161 2.68 5.03 -9.31
C GLU A 161 2.26 5.97 -8.19
N VAL A 162 2.48 5.57 -6.94
CA VAL A 162 1.97 6.30 -5.76
C VAL A 162 3.03 7.24 -5.19
N ASN A 163 4.25 6.74 -4.98
CA ASN A 163 5.33 7.57 -4.43
C ASN A 163 6.07 8.38 -5.51
N VAL A 164 5.72 8.18 -6.79
CA VAL A 164 6.34 8.84 -7.95
C VAL A 164 7.88 8.69 -7.95
N ASN A 165 8.38 7.59 -7.38
CA ASN A 165 9.80 7.34 -7.19
C ASN A 165 10.31 6.28 -8.16
N GLY A 166 10.69 6.73 -9.36
CA GLY A 166 11.24 5.87 -10.41
C GLY A 166 12.54 5.17 -10.03
N SER A 167 13.42 5.84 -9.28
CA SER A 167 14.70 5.28 -8.84
C SER A 167 14.51 4.14 -7.84
N ALA A 168 13.62 4.32 -6.85
CA ALA A 168 13.30 3.28 -5.90
C ALA A 168 12.62 2.07 -6.56
N ALA A 169 11.66 2.30 -7.47
CA ALA A 169 11.02 1.23 -8.23
C ALA A 169 12.04 0.42 -9.05
N ARG A 170 12.96 1.10 -9.74
CA ARG A 170 14.06 0.47 -10.50
C ARG A 170 14.96 -0.37 -9.59
N ALA A 171 15.40 0.20 -8.47
CA ALA A 171 16.26 -0.49 -7.51
C ALA A 171 15.60 -1.73 -6.91
N LEU A 172 14.29 -1.67 -6.62
CA LEU A 172 13.51 -2.81 -6.14
C LEU A 172 13.48 -3.95 -7.16
N LEU A 173 13.16 -3.65 -8.43
CA LEU A 173 13.12 -4.67 -9.47
C LEU A 173 14.50 -5.27 -9.75
N GLN A 174 15.57 -4.46 -9.80
CA GLN A 174 16.94 -4.96 -9.95
C GLN A 174 17.36 -5.87 -8.80
N ARG A 175 16.98 -5.54 -7.55
CA ARG A 175 17.21 -6.42 -6.40
C ARG A 175 16.39 -7.71 -6.52
N GLY A 176 15.14 -7.63 -6.96
CA GLY A 176 14.32 -8.80 -7.24
C GLY A 176 14.92 -9.71 -8.32
N LEU A 177 15.47 -9.14 -9.40
CA LEU A 177 16.12 -9.87 -10.49
C LEU A 177 17.39 -10.59 -10.04
N ARG A 178 18.15 -10.01 -9.10
CA ARG A 178 19.29 -10.69 -8.48
C ARG A 178 18.86 -11.94 -7.70
N VAL A 179 17.71 -11.91 -7.05
CA VAL A 179 17.17 -13.06 -6.28
C VAL A 179 16.48 -14.07 -7.20
N ASN A 180 15.74 -13.61 -8.21
CA ASN A 180 14.88 -14.41 -9.08
C ASN A 180 15.23 -14.21 -10.57
N PRO A 181 16.45 -14.54 -11.02
CA PRO A 181 16.92 -14.20 -12.37
C PRO A 181 16.20 -14.94 -13.50
N LYS A 182 15.60 -16.10 -13.19
CA LYS A 182 14.92 -16.96 -14.18
C LYS A 182 13.45 -16.60 -14.40
N ASP A 183 12.84 -15.79 -13.54
CA ASP A 183 11.41 -15.48 -13.67
C ASP A 183 11.20 -14.39 -14.74
N LYS A 184 10.55 -14.79 -15.84
CA LYS A 184 10.27 -13.91 -16.98
C LYS A 184 9.35 -12.74 -16.63
N ARG A 185 8.44 -12.91 -15.67
CA ARG A 185 7.48 -11.85 -15.29
C ARG A 185 8.22 -10.65 -14.72
N LEU A 186 9.25 -10.91 -13.91
CA LEU A 186 10.03 -9.84 -13.31
C LEU A 186 10.84 -9.05 -14.35
N TRP A 187 11.38 -9.73 -15.36
CA TRP A 187 12.04 -9.09 -16.49
C TRP A 187 11.08 -8.25 -17.34
N ILE A 188 9.88 -8.77 -17.61
CA ILE A 188 8.84 -8.04 -18.37
C ILE A 188 8.45 -6.76 -17.63
N GLU A 189 8.22 -6.83 -16.32
CA GLU A 189 7.85 -5.65 -15.52
C GLU A 189 9.01 -4.66 -15.39
N TYR A 190 10.25 -5.14 -15.30
CA TYR A 190 11.43 -4.26 -15.34
C TYR A 190 11.54 -3.51 -16.67
N PHE A 191 11.42 -4.22 -17.79
CA PHE A 191 11.45 -3.61 -19.11
C PHE A 191 10.31 -2.59 -19.28
N ARG A 192 9.10 -2.93 -18.83
CA ARG A 192 7.96 -2.01 -18.81
C ARG A 192 8.24 -0.75 -18.00
N LEU A 193 8.81 -0.87 -16.80
CA LEU A 193 9.18 0.28 -15.96
C LEU A 193 10.17 1.20 -16.69
N GLU A 194 11.20 0.65 -17.32
CA GLU A 194 12.20 1.44 -18.05
C GLU A 194 11.57 2.21 -19.23
N LEU A 195 10.69 1.56 -19.99
CA LEU A 195 9.96 2.24 -21.07
C LEU A 195 9.13 3.41 -20.52
N MET A 196 8.40 3.22 -19.42
CA MET A 196 7.61 4.28 -18.80
C MET A 196 8.48 5.43 -18.29
N LEU A 197 9.69 5.14 -17.78
CA LEU A 197 10.64 6.17 -17.35
C LEU A 197 11.17 6.99 -18.53
N VAL A 198 11.51 6.33 -19.64
CA VAL A 198 11.92 7.02 -20.88
C VAL A 198 10.80 7.89 -21.43
N GLU A 199 9.56 7.41 -21.43
CA GLU A 199 8.40 8.22 -21.84
C GLU A 199 8.21 9.45 -20.96
N LYS A 200 8.35 9.33 -19.64
CA LYS A 200 8.31 10.47 -18.71
C LYS A 200 9.40 11.50 -19.01
N ILE A 201 10.62 11.05 -19.31
CA ILE A 201 11.74 11.94 -19.68
C ILE A 201 11.45 12.66 -21.00
N LYS A 202 11.00 11.93 -22.03
CA LYS A 202 10.62 12.51 -23.33
C LYS A 202 9.49 13.54 -23.17
N ALA A 203 8.46 13.22 -22.40
CA ALA A 203 7.36 14.14 -22.11
C ALA A 203 7.86 15.41 -21.41
N ARG A 204 8.76 15.27 -20.43
CA ARG A 204 9.37 16.41 -19.73
C ARG A 204 10.24 17.27 -20.66
N ARG A 205 11.06 16.66 -21.52
CA ARG A 205 11.88 17.39 -22.51
C ARG A 205 11.02 18.21 -23.47
N ARG A 206 9.90 17.64 -23.94
CA ARG A 206 8.91 18.35 -24.77
C ARG A 206 8.26 19.53 -24.04
N MET A 207 7.84 19.32 -22.78
CA MET A 207 7.25 20.40 -21.97
C MET A 207 8.24 21.55 -21.72
N LEU A 208 9.52 21.24 -21.57
CA LEU A 208 10.57 22.22 -21.33
C LEU A 208 11.08 22.92 -22.61
N GLY A 209 10.59 22.54 -23.80
CA GLY A 209 11.00 23.17 -25.06
C GLY A 209 12.43 22.81 -25.54
N ILE A 210 13.11 21.88 -24.87
CA ILE A 210 14.47 21.45 -25.23
C ILE A 210 14.49 20.80 -26.63
N ASP A 211 13.42 20.09 -26.99
CA ASP A 211 13.30 19.46 -28.32
C ASP A 211 13.14 20.49 -29.45
N SER A 212 12.68 21.72 -29.16
CA SER A 212 12.63 22.83 -30.13
C SER A 212 13.98 23.52 -30.30
N GLU A 213 14.73 23.71 -29.21
CA GLU A 213 16.09 24.27 -29.25
C GLU A 213 17.04 23.35 -30.01
N LYS A 214 17.02 22.04 -29.72
CA LYS A 214 17.80 21.05 -30.48
C LYS A 214 17.40 21.02 -31.96
N LYS A 215 16.12 21.16 -32.32
CA LYS A 215 15.71 21.23 -33.73
C LYS A 215 16.20 22.49 -34.43
N ALA A 216 16.21 23.64 -33.75
CA ALA A 216 16.76 24.88 -34.28
C ALA A 216 18.29 24.80 -34.45
N GLU A 217 19.01 24.22 -33.49
CA GLU A 217 20.46 23.98 -33.58
C GLU A 217 20.83 22.94 -34.64
N THR A 218 20.03 21.88 -34.79
CA THR A 218 20.25 20.85 -35.83
C THR A 218 19.90 21.39 -37.23
N GLN A 219 18.96 22.35 -37.34
CA GLN A 219 18.69 23.05 -38.60
C GLN A 219 19.80 24.06 -38.93
N GLY A 220 20.32 24.80 -37.94
CA GLY A 220 21.46 25.69 -38.13
C GLY A 220 22.76 24.96 -38.50
N LYS A 221 23.03 23.78 -37.91
CA LYS A 221 24.19 22.95 -38.28
C LYS A 221 24.03 22.21 -39.62
N LYS A 222 22.80 21.89 -40.04
CA LYS A 222 22.54 21.29 -41.36
C LYS A 222 22.68 22.28 -42.52
N GLU A 223 22.66 23.59 -42.27
CA GLU A 223 22.97 24.59 -43.29
C GLU A 223 24.49 24.81 -43.46
N GLU A 224 25.33 24.38 -42.51
CA GLU A 224 26.80 24.53 -42.61
C GLU A 224 27.54 23.29 -43.15
N ASP A 225 27.05 22.07 -42.94
CA ASP A 225 27.71 20.85 -43.44
C ASP A 225 26.90 20.14 -44.53
N GLY A 226 27.14 20.55 -45.77
CA GLY A 226 26.68 19.84 -46.97
C GLY A 226 27.60 18.67 -47.31
N ASP A 227 27.31 17.48 -46.79
CA ASP A 227 27.63 16.22 -47.48
C ASP A 227 26.63 15.12 -47.13
N ASP A 228 25.89 14.66 -48.13
CA ASP A 228 24.54 14.08 -48.01
C ASP A 228 24.53 12.56 -47.80
N ASN A 229 25.54 11.99 -47.09
CA ASN A 229 25.65 10.52 -47.01
C ASN A 229 26.15 9.90 -45.69
N MET A 230 25.95 10.56 -44.54
CA MET A 230 26.17 9.93 -43.24
C MET A 230 24.87 9.74 -42.46
N ILE A 231 24.53 8.48 -42.16
CA ILE A 231 23.50 8.16 -41.17
C ILE A 231 24.06 8.53 -39.79
N VAL A 232 23.64 9.67 -39.26
CA VAL A 232 24.02 10.12 -37.92
C VAL A 232 23.25 9.29 -36.88
N LEU A 233 23.96 8.37 -36.23
CA LEU A 233 23.47 7.68 -35.04
C LEU A 233 23.34 8.69 -33.88
N PRO A 234 22.30 8.61 -33.04
CA PRO A 234 22.16 9.51 -31.91
C PRO A 234 23.35 9.36 -30.96
N GLU A 235 24.07 10.45 -30.72
CA GLU A 235 25.07 10.50 -29.66
C GLU A 235 24.38 10.22 -28.32
N LEU A 236 24.85 9.19 -27.64
CA LEU A 236 24.49 8.93 -26.26
C LEU A 236 25.19 10.00 -25.43
N ASP A 237 24.41 10.87 -24.78
CA ASP A 237 24.92 11.86 -23.84
C ASP A 237 25.77 11.13 -22.78
N GLU A 238 27.11 11.26 -22.84
CA GLU A 238 28.02 10.83 -21.77
C GLU A 238 27.91 11.84 -20.63
N GLU A 239 27.13 11.47 -19.59
CA GLU A 239 27.36 11.64 -18.13
C GLU A 239 26.09 11.38 -17.32
#